data_AF-A0A1S1HQ13-F1
#
_entry.id   AF-A0A1S1HQ13-F1
#
_cell.length_a   1.000
_cell.length_b   1.000
_cell.length_c   1.000
_cell.angle_alpha   90.00
_cell.angle_beta   90.00
_cell.angle_gamma   90.00
#
_symmetry.space_group_name_H-M   'P 1'
#
loop_
_entity.id
_entity.type
_entity.pdbx_description
1 polymer ?
#
loop_
_entity_poly.entity_id
_entity_poly.type
_entity_poly.pdbx_seq_one_letter_code
_entity_poly.pdbx_strand_id
1 'polypeptide(L)' 'MHIELLCEVDEQWSFVANKKQQRWLWYAWEPRLKPIIAHTFGRRNKRTLRQVA' A
#
# COMPACT_ATOMS: atom_id res chain seq x y z
N MET A 1 -22.88 -2.33 18.10
CA MET A 1 -21.65 -3.02 17.69
C MET A 1 -20.64 -1.96 17.28
N HIS A 2 -19.50 -1.88 17.94
CA HIS A 2 -18.40 -0.99 17.57
C HIS A 2 -17.38 -1.84 16.82
N ILE A 3 -17.20 -1.61 15.52
CA ILE A 3 -16.20 -2.31 14.72
C ILE A 3 -15.01 -1.36 14.61
N GLU A 4 -13.95 -1.64 15.35
CA GLU A 4 -12.67 -0.94 15.21
C GLU A 4 -11.85 -1.63 14.12
N LEU A 5 -11.69 -0.96 12.99
CA LEU A 5 -10.77 -1.38 11.94
C LEU A 5 -9.38 -0.86 12.27
N LEU A 6 -8.54 -1.73 12.83
CA LEU A 6 -7.11 -1.46 12.98
C LEU A 6 -6.42 -1.81 11.66
N CYS A 7 -5.95 -0.79 10.94
CA CYS A 7 -5.27 -0.97 9.67
C CYS A 7 -3.88 -0.36 9.73
N GLU A 8 -2.89 -1.10 9.25
CA GLU A 8 -1.54 -0.59 9.00
C GLU A 8 -1.36 -0.32 7.51
N VAL A 9 -0.58 0.71 7.18
CA VAL A 9 -0.24 1.05 5.80
C VAL A 9 1.27 0.91 5.64
N ASP A 10 1.68 0.20 4.59
CA ASP A 10 3.09 -0.06 4.31
C ASP A 10 3.38 0.10 2.80
N GLU A 11 4.66 0.24 2.49
CA GLU A 11 5.17 0.44 1.14
C GLU A 11 6.20 -0.64 0.77
N GLN A 12 6.03 -1.24 -0.41
CA GLN A 12 7.02 -2.14 -0.99
C GLN A 12 7.47 -1.60 -2.34
N TRP A 13 8.74 -1.78 -2.65
CA TRP A 13 9.29 -1.47 -3.95
C TRP A 13 9.99 -2.69 -4.53
N SER A 14 9.95 -2.81 -5.85
CA SER A 14 10.70 -3.84 -6.57
C SER A 14 11.53 -3.20 -7.67
N PHE A 15 12.70 -3.77 -7.94
CA PHE A 15 13.50 -3.40 -9.09
C PHE A 15 12.88 -4.02 -10.36
N VAL A 16 12.59 -3.19 -11.36
CA VAL A 16 11.95 -3.64 -12.61
C VAL A 16 12.83 -3.30 -13.81
N ALA A 17 13.99 -3.95 -13.91
CA ALA A 17 15.02 -3.85 -14.98
C ALA A 17 15.62 -2.45 -15.24
N ASN A 18 14.83 -1.38 -15.07
CA ASN A 18 15.14 0.01 -15.33
C ASN A 18 14.83 0.83 -14.07
N LYS A 19 15.87 1.41 -13.45
CA LYS A 19 15.73 2.26 -12.25
C LYS A 19 14.88 3.51 -12.47
N LYS A 20 14.67 3.97 -13.72
CA LYS A 20 13.75 5.09 -14.03
C LYS A 20 12.27 4.67 -13.99
N GLN A 21 11.99 3.37 -14.04
CA GLN A 21 10.65 2.78 -14.01
C GLN A 21 10.40 2.07 -12.68
N GLN A 22 10.77 2.71 -11.56
CA GLN A 22 10.47 2.17 -10.24
C GLN A 22 8.96 2.06 -10.02
N ARG A 23 8.53 0.93 -9.46
CA ARG A 23 7.14 0.64 -9.11
C ARG A 23 7.08 0.44 -7.60
N TRP A 24 6.27 1.27 -6.94
CA TRP A 24 5.92 1.09 -5.53
C TRP A 24 4.53 0.49 -5.45
N LEU A 25 4.40 -0.51 -4.60
CA LEU A 25 3.16 -1.01 -4.06
C LEU A 25 2.92 -0.28 -2.74
N TRP A 26 1.78 0.40 -2.64
CA TRP A 26 1.24 0.87 -1.38
C TRP A 26 0.09 -0.05 -1.02
N TYR A 27 0.03 -0.52 0.21
CA TYR A 27 -1.05 -1.39 0.65
C TYR A 27 -1.44 -1.10 2.09
N ALA A 28 -2.71 -1.34 2.39
CA ALA A 28 -3.27 -1.26 3.71
C ALA A 28 -3.74 -2.65 4.12
N TRP A 29 -3.41 -3.09 5.32
CA TRP A 29 -3.67 -4.45 5.79
C TRP A 29 -4.08 -4.46 7.26
N GLU A 30 -4.88 -5.45 7.64
CA GLU A 30 -5.31 -5.65 9.03
C GLU A 30 -4.31 -6.59 9.73
N PRO A 31 -3.58 -6.16 10.78
CA PRO A 31 -2.46 -6.93 11.33
C PRO A 31 -2.83 -8.29 11.92
N ARG A 32 -4.06 -8.46 12.43
CA ARG A 32 -4.46 -9.66 13.18
C ARG A 32 -4.85 -10.82 12.28
N LEU A 33 -5.71 -10.56 11.30
CA LEU A 33 -6.25 -11.51 10.34
C LEU A 33 -5.40 -11.56 9.07
N LYS A 34 -4.53 -10.56 8.87
CA LYS A 34 -3.65 -10.38 7.70
C LYS A 34 -4.31 -10.18 6.33
N PRO A 35 -5.59 -9.77 6.17
CA PRO A 35 -6.11 -9.41 4.86
C PRO A 35 -5.54 -8.08 4.38
N ILE A 36 -5.32 -7.99 3.07
CA ILE A 36 -5.13 -6.71 2.38
C ILE A 36 -6.50 -6.07 2.19
N ILE A 37 -6.69 -4.88 2.73
CA ILE A 37 -7.93 -4.10 2.62
C ILE A 37 -7.91 -3.27 1.34
N ALA A 38 -6.75 -2.69 1.04
CA ALA A 38 -6.56 -1.70 0.00
C ALA A 38 -5.16 -1.82 -0.61
N HIS A 39 -5.01 -1.55 -1.89
CA HIS A 39 -3.68 -1.39 -2.48
C HIS A 39 -3.69 -0.49 -3.72
N THR A 40 -2.55 0.10 -4.03
CA THR A 40 -2.36 0.84 -5.29
C THR A 40 -0.90 0.79 -5.73
N PHE A 41 -0.67 0.87 -7.04
CA PHE A 41 0.66 0.95 -7.61
C PHE A 41 0.97 2.36 -8.10
N GLY A 42 2.18 2.83 -7.87
CA GLY A 42 2.63 4.09 -8.45
C GLY A 42 4.01 4.51 -7.99
N ARG A 43 4.25 5.82 -8.01
CA ARG A 43 5.49 6.40 -7.47
C ARG A 43 5.37 6.56 -5.97
N ARG A 44 6.51 6.57 -5.26
CA ARG A 44 6.57 6.92 -3.84
C ARG A 44 6.28 8.40 -3.61
N ASN A 45 5.01 8.76 -3.50
CA ASN A 45 4.59 10.12 -3.17
C ASN A 45 3.21 10.13 -2.51
N LYS A 46 2.88 11.25 -1.84
CA LYS A 46 1.61 11.43 -1.13
C LYS A 46 0.38 11.36 -2.05
N ARG A 47 0.52 11.63 -3.34
CA ARG A 47 -0.60 11.56 -4.30
C ARG A 47 -0.99 10.11 -4.56
N THR A 48 -0.02 9.23 -4.78
CA THR A 48 -0.24 7.78 -4.91
C THR A 48 -0.79 7.20 -3.60
N LEU A 49 -0.23 7.58 -2.45
CA LEU A 49 -0.71 7.09 -1.14
C LEU A 49 -2.20 7.39 -0.92
N ARG A 50 -2.68 8.58 -1.30
CA ARG A 50 -4.10 8.94 -1.20
C ARG A 50 -5.03 8.14 -2.12
N GLN A 51 -4.48 7.32 -3.02
CA GLN A 51 -5.25 6.41 -3.88
C GLN A 51 -5.35 5.01 -3.29
N VAL A 52 -4.72 4.74 -2.14
CA VAL A 52 -5.01 3.54 -1.35
C VAL A 52 -6.44 3.73 -0.84
N ALA A 53 -7.39 3.03 -1.47
CA ALA A 53 -8.83 3.14 -1.24
C ALA A 53 -9.30 2.10 -0.23
#